data_AF-A0A819GJH1-F1
#
_entry.id   AF-A0A819GJH1-F1
#
_cell.length_a   1.000
_cell.length_b   1.000
_cell.length_c   1.000
_cell.angle_alpha   90.00
_cell.angle_beta   90.00
_cell.angle_gamma   90.00
#
_symmetry.space_group_name_H-M   'P 1'
#
loop_
_entity.id
_entity.type
_entity.pdbx_description
1 polymer ?
#
loop_
_entity_poly.entity_id
_entity_poly.type
_entity_poly.pdbx_seq_one_letter_code
_entity_poly.pdbx_strand_id
1 'polypeptide(L)'
;PFTINDIFKGILYEPYWFLYGDVSDKDLLDEIINNGTQTYVAEATATHVLLAFHMLFINILILNLLIAVFTRTIDDIQENTEFYWRYQRYTFVREYFERPPLAYPPLIIFTHIMFLFIALKRKLCPTLLESQVTPENGKSKSKTVTRIFKMIPVDMSQVNEQWDIFENAATQSYARTIFEKNKKKNDLSIDENIPTKKLLTIDNNETQLDNSEQQIIENLKEEIMTLKSVVAKNNVRMEKHAHDVNKSLDWIMQAIARVKMNDPNKPPVDLESIVLQDKTLSGSQTAKNPTQ
;
A
#
# COMPACT_ATOMS: atom_id res chain seq x y z
N PRO A 1 -2.13 -59.30 57.45
CA PRO A 1 -2.88 -58.99 56.22
C PRO A 1 -2.62 -57.53 55.81
N PHE A 2 -1.95 -57.32 54.69
CA PHE A 2 -1.68 -55.98 54.17
C PHE A 2 -3.00 -55.29 53.81
N THR A 3 -3.19 -54.05 54.27
CA THR A 3 -4.34 -53.27 53.82
C THR A 3 -4.06 -52.70 52.43
N ILE A 4 -5.11 -52.53 51.63
CA ILE A 4 -4.99 -51.94 50.29
C ILE A 4 -4.29 -50.56 50.35
N ASN A 5 -4.52 -49.81 51.43
CA ASN A 5 -3.88 -48.52 51.67
C ASN A 5 -2.36 -48.62 51.83
N ASP A 6 -1.86 -49.66 52.51
CA ASP A 6 -0.42 -49.88 52.69
C ASP A 6 0.26 -50.21 51.37
N ILE A 7 -0.41 -51.00 50.52
CA ILE A 7 0.06 -51.36 49.18
C ILE A 7 0.12 -50.11 48.29
N PHE A 8 -0.92 -49.26 48.30
CA PHE A 8 -0.93 -48.02 47.54
C PHE A 8 0.15 -47.03 48.01
N LYS A 9 0.38 -46.96 49.33
CA LYS A 9 1.40 -46.07 49.90
C LYS A 9 2.80 -46.49 49.46
N GLY A 10 3.14 -47.78 49.51
CA GLY A 10 4.45 -48.27 49.07
C GLY A 10 4.67 -48.17 47.56
N ILE A 11 3.63 -48.35 46.74
CA ILE A 11 3.76 -48.34 45.27
C ILE A 11 3.75 -46.92 44.68
N LEU A 12 2.94 -46.00 45.21
CA LEU A 12 2.73 -44.68 44.60
C LEU A 12 3.26 -43.52 45.43
N TYR A 13 3.05 -43.54 46.76
CA TYR A 13 3.37 -42.40 47.60
C TYR A 13 4.87 -42.27 47.86
N GLU A 14 5.54 -43.36 48.21
CA GLU A 14 6.98 -43.34 48.49
C GLU A 14 7.83 -43.00 47.25
N PRO A 15 7.60 -43.61 46.06
CA PRO A 15 8.35 -43.25 44.86
C PRO A 15 8.11 -41.82 44.36
N TYR A 16 6.95 -41.23 44.67
CA TYR A 16 6.68 -39.82 44.37
C TYR A 16 7.59 -38.87 45.15
N TRP A 17 7.91 -39.17 46.41
CA TRP A 17 8.85 -38.36 47.19
C TRP A 17 10.29 -38.49 46.69
N PHE A 18 10.65 -39.63 46.10
CA PHE A 18 11.95 -39.81 45.46
C PHE A 18 12.18 -38.81 44.32
N LEU A 19 11.13 -38.41 43.57
CA LEU A 19 11.23 -37.35 42.55
C LEU A 19 11.75 -36.02 43.13
N TYR A 20 11.42 -35.70 44.38
CA TYR A 20 11.90 -34.50 45.04
C TYR A 20 13.27 -34.66 45.71
N GLY A 21 13.90 -35.83 45.59
CA GLY A 21 15.19 -36.14 46.20
C GLY A 21 15.11 -36.66 47.64
N ASP A 22 13.91 -36.91 48.17
CA ASP A 22 13.73 -37.45 49.52
C ASP A 22 13.77 -38.99 49.49
N VAL A 23 14.97 -39.54 49.35
CA VAL A 23 15.21 -40.99 49.45
C VAL A 23 15.53 -41.30 50.91
N SER A 24 14.59 -41.90 51.65
CA SER A 24 14.88 -42.47 52.96
C SER A 24 15.73 -43.74 52.80
N ASP A 25 17.02 -43.56 52.50
CA ASP A 25 18.04 -44.63 52.44
C ASP A 25 18.16 -45.40 53.76
N LYS A 26 17.67 -44.83 54.87
CA LYS A 26 17.74 -45.41 56.20
C LYS A 26 16.95 -46.71 56.31
N ASP A 27 15.76 -46.77 55.73
CA ASP A 27 14.90 -47.95 55.83
C ASP A 27 15.44 -49.11 54.98
N LEU A 28 16.05 -48.82 53.82
CA LEU A 28 16.68 -49.80 52.94
C LEU A 28 18.02 -50.32 53.49
N LEU A 29 18.85 -49.45 54.07
CA LEU A 29 20.15 -49.84 54.63
C LEU A 29 19.99 -50.59 55.96
N ASP A 30 19.04 -50.20 56.81
CA ASP A 30 18.75 -50.90 58.06
C ASP A 30 18.22 -52.32 57.81
N GLU A 31 17.48 -52.56 56.73
CA GLU A 31 16.98 -53.89 56.38
C GLU A 31 18.09 -54.85 55.90
N ILE A 32 19.09 -54.33 55.15
CA ILE A 32 20.26 -55.11 54.69
C ILE A 32 21.16 -55.50 55.89
N ILE A 33 21.38 -54.57 56.82
CA ILE A 33 22.22 -54.79 58.01
C ILE A 33 21.56 -55.82 58.94
N ASN A 34 20.23 -55.82 59.06
CA ASN A 34 19.50 -56.68 59.98
C ASN A 34 19.22 -58.10 59.43
N ASN A 35 19.08 -58.30 58.12
CA ASN A 35 18.66 -59.59 57.53
C ASN A 35 19.79 -60.42 56.87
N GLY A 36 21.02 -59.89 56.75
CA GLY A 36 22.29 -60.63 56.73
C GLY A 36 22.48 -61.81 55.76
N THR A 37 21.66 -61.98 54.73
CA THR A 37 21.71 -63.12 53.80
C THR A 37 22.12 -62.67 52.39
N GLN A 38 22.98 -63.45 51.73
CA GLN A 38 23.59 -63.13 50.42
C GLN A 38 22.57 -62.79 49.32
N THR A 39 21.35 -63.34 49.40
CA THR A 39 20.23 -63.06 48.50
C THR A 39 19.73 -61.61 48.58
N TYR A 40 19.70 -61.02 49.78
CA TYR A 40 19.24 -59.64 49.97
C TYR A 40 20.24 -58.61 49.42
N VAL A 41 21.52 -58.96 49.34
CA VAL A 41 22.55 -58.08 48.77
C VAL A 41 22.36 -57.94 47.26
N ALA A 42 22.01 -59.02 46.56
CA ALA A 42 21.72 -58.98 45.12
C ALA A 42 20.43 -58.20 44.81
N GLU A 43 19.38 -58.38 45.61
CA GLU A 43 18.11 -57.66 45.45
C GLU A 43 18.25 -56.16 45.80
N ALA A 44 19.01 -55.84 46.85
CA ALA A 44 19.33 -54.47 47.21
C ALA A 44 20.11 -53.78 46.09
N THR A 45 21.19 -54.38 45.58
CA THR A 45 21.98 -53.76 44.50
C THR A 45 21.16 -53.50 43.23
N ALA A 46 20.27 -54.41 42.84
CA ALA A 46 19.34 -54.20 41.73
C ALA A 46 18.38 -53.02 42.00
N THR A 47 17.87 -52.90 43.23
CA THR A 47 16.98 -51.81 43.65
C THR A 47 17.69 -50.46 43.63
N HIS A 48 18.94 -50.38 44.08
CA HIS A 48 19.74 -49.15 44.02
C HIS A 48 20.06 -48.73 42.58
N VAL A 49 20.35 -49.69 41.70
CA VAL A 49 20.56 -49.41 40.27
C VAL A 49 19.26 -48.91 39.63
N LEU A 50 18.12 -49.54 39.92
CA LEU A 50 16.81 -49.11 39.44
C LEU A 50 16.46 -47.69 39.95
N LEU A 51 16.71 -47.41 41.23
CA LEU A 51 16.53 -46.10 41.82
C LEU A 51 17.41 -45.05 41.15
N ALA A 52 18.67 -45.35 40.88
CA ALA A 52 19.58 -44.44 40.17
C ALA A 52 19.07 -44.11 38.75
N PHE A 53 18.61 -45.12 38.00
CA PHE A 53 17.98 -44.89 36.69
C PHE A 53 16.68 -44.08 36.82
N HIS A 54 15.82 -44.40 37.77
CA HIS A 54 14.60 -43.64 38.03
C HIS A 54 14.90 -42.17 38.32
N MET A 55 15.83 -41.90 39.23
CA MET A 55 16.27 -40.53 39.56
C MET A 55 16.87 -39.82 38.35
N LEU A 56 17.64 -40.51 37.51
CA LEU A 56 18.19 -39.92 36.28
C LEU A 56 17.10 -39.58 35.26
N PHE A 57 16.15 -40.49 35.01
CA PHE A 57 15.07 -40.29 34.07
C PHE A 57 14.13 -39.15 34.51
N ILE A 58 13.69 -39.13 35.76
CA ILE A 58 12.74 -38.10 36.18
C ILE A 58 13.45 -36.76 36.47
N ASN A 59 14.56 -36.76 37.21
CA ASN A 59 15.18 -35.51 37.66
C ASN A 59 15.99 -34.81 36.58
N ILE A 60 16.65 -35.55 35.69
CA ILE A 60 17.51 -34.97 34.65
C ILE A 60 16.82 -34.95 33.30
N LEU A 61 16.08 -36.00 32.91
CA LEU A 61 15.46 -36.03 31.58
C LEU A 61 14.11 -35.31 31.55
N ILE A 62 13.17 -35.67 32.43
CA ILE A 62 11.80 -35.13 32.36
C ILE A 62 11.75 -33.66 32.78
N LEU A 63 12.42 -33.26 33.86
CA LEU A 63 12.40 -31.87 34.32
C LEU A 63 13.03 -30.91 33.29
N ASN A 64 14.17 -31.29 32.70
CA ASN A 64 14.81 -30.48 31.66
C ASN A 64 13.97 -30.41 30.38
N LEU A 65 13.31 -31.52 30.00
CA LEU A 65 12.39 -31.52 28.87
C LEU A 65 11.14 -30.67 29.16
N LEU A 66 10.60 -30.73 30.38
CA LEU A 66 9.43 -29.95 30.79
C LEU A 66 9.74 -28.45 30.76
N ILE A 67 10.90 -28.04 31.29
CA ILE A 67 11.37 -26.66 31.20
C ILE A 67 11.53 -26.27 29.73
N ALA A 68 12.15 -27.09 28.89
CA ALA A 68 12.32 -26.80 27.47
C ALA A 68 10.99 -26.59 26.73
N VAL A 69 9.98 -27.43 27.01
CA VAL A 69 8.64 -27.30 26.44
C VAL A 69 7.92 -26.05 26.95
N PHE A 70 8.01 -25.75 28.25
CA PHE A 70 7.42 -24.53 28.79
C PHE A 70 8.05 -23.27 28.23
N THR A 71 9.38 -23.20 28.18
CA THR A 71 10.09 -22.05 27.58
C THR A 71 9.65 -21.87 26.13
N ARG A 72 9.66 -22.94 25.32
CA ARG A 72 9.18 -22.87 23.93
C ARG A 72 7.73 -22.38 23.84
N THR A 73 6.86 -22.92 24.68
CA THR A 73 5.43 -22.58 24.65
C THR A 73 5.18 -21.14 25.11
N ILE A 74 5.93 -20.66 26.11
CA ILE A 74 5.87 -19.26 26.57
C ILE A 74 6.30 -18.34 25.45
N ASP A 75 7.42 -18.65 24.77
CA ASP A 75 7.92 -17.84 23.65
C ASP A 75 6.89 -17.80 22.50
N ASP A 76 6.33 -18.95 22.11
CA ASP A 76 5.30 -19.05 21.07
C ASP A 76 4.01 -18.28 21.43
N ILE A 77 3.66 -18.22 22.72
CA ILE A 77 2.41 -17.59 23.21
C ILE A 77 2.59 -16.11 23.53
N GLN A 78 3.81 -15.63 23.82
CA GLN A 78 4.05 -14.27 24.31
C GLN A 78 3.63 -13.18 23.32
N GLU A 79 3.91 -13.36 22.03
CA GLU A 79 3.51 -12.40 20.99
C GLU A 79 1.98 -12.24 20.90
N ASN A 80 1.26 -13.36 21.01
CA ASN A 80 -0.19 -13.37 20.98
C ASN A 80 -0.80 -12.83 22.29
N THR A 81 -0.16 -13.12 23.42
CA THR A 81 -0.64 -12.72 24.76
C THR A 81 -0.62 -11.21 24.93
N GLU A 82 0.38 -10.51 24.39
CA GLU A 82 0.42 -9.06 24.48
C GLU A 82 -0.78 -8.42 23.76
N PHE A 83 -1.15 -8.94 22.59
CA PHE A 83 -2.36 -8.50 21.88
C PHE A 83 -3.62 -8.72 22.73
N TYR A 84 -3.79 -9.92 23.30
CA TYR A 84 -4.92 -10.22 24.16
C TYR A 84 -4.95 -9.33 25.40
N TRP A 85 -3.82 -9.07 26.05
CA TRP A 85 -3.74 -8.18 27.20
C TRP A 85 -4.14 -6.74 26.85
N ARG A 86 -3.65 -6.21 25.72
CA ARG A 86 -4.04 -4.86 25.25
C ARG A 86 -5.53 -4.78 24.95
N TYR A 87 -6.10 -5.83 24.35
CA TYR A 87 -7.54 -5.93 24.07
C TYR A 87 -8.39 -6.02 25.36
N GLN A 88 -7.98 -6.87 26.29
CA GLN A 88 -8.62 -7.02 27.59
C GLN A 88 -8.55 -5.72 28.38
N ARG A 89 -7.41 -5.03 28.38
CA ARG A 89 -7.25 -3.73 29.05
C ARG A 89 -8.25 -2.70 28.54
N TYR A 90 -8.46 -2.60 27.22
CA TYR A 90 -9.50 -1.73 26.66
C TYR A 90 -10.89 -2.11 27.16
N THR A 91 -11.21 -3.42 27.15
CA THR A 91 -12.50 -3.94 27.60
C THR A 91 -12.75 -3.63 29.08
N PHE A 92 -11.76 -3.86 29.94
CA PHE A 92 -11.81 -3.52 31.35
C PHE A 92 -12.01 -2.02 31.57
N VAL A 93 -11.18 -1.18 30.94
CA VAL A 93 -11.28 0.28 31.10
C VAL A 93 -12.66 0.78 30.66
N ARG A 94 -13.16 0.32 29.51
CA ARG A 94 -14.51 0.66 29.02
C ARG A 94 -15.58 0.27 30.04
N GLU A 95 -15.52 -0.95 30.56
CA GLU A 95 -16.51 -1.46 31.51
C GLU A 95 -16.50 -0.67 32.83
N TYR A 96 -15.32 -0.40 33.41
CA TYR A 96 -15.20 0.39 34.63
C TYR A 96 -15.66 1.83 34.45
N PHE A 97 -15.47 2.38 33.25
CA PHE A 97 -15.89 3.74 32.93
C PHE A 97 -17.42 3.87 32.76
N GLU A 98 -18.11 2.83 32.30
CA GLU A 98 -19.57 2.80 32.19
C GLU A 98 -20.28 2.59 33.53
N ARG A 99 -19.58 2.07 34.54
CA ARG A 99 -20.14 1.85 35.88
C ARG A 99 -20.32 3.18 36.63
N PRO A 100 -21.40 3.34 37.42
CA PRO A 100 -21.64 4.58 38.15
C PRO A 100 -20.51 4.93 39.12
N PRO A 101 -20.22 6.23 39.35
CA PRO A 101 -19.06 6.68 40.13
C PRO A 101 -19.08 6.30 41.61
N LEU A 102 -20.24 5.85 42.13
CA LEU A 102 -20.42 5.34 43.49
C LEU A 102 -20.27 3.80 43.59
N ALA A 103 -19.46 3.20 42.72
CA ALA A 103 -19.19 1.76 42.69
C ALA A 103 -18.26 1.26 43.83
N TYR A 104 -18.43 1.77 45.05
CA TYR A 104 -17.91 1.07 46.23
C TYR A 104 -18.89 -0.08 46.56
N PRO A 105 -18.44 -1.34 46.71
CA PRO A 105 -19.32 -2.52 46.79
C PRO A 105 -20.53 -2.40 47.73
N PRO A 106 -20.43 -1.83 48.95
CA PRO A 106 -21.59 -1.68 49.84
C PRO A 106 -22.55 -0.52 49.49
N LEU A 107 -22.15 0.46 48.68
CA LEU A 107 -22.97 1.65 48.36
C LEU A 107 -23.70 1.57 47.01
N ILE A 108 -23.57 0.44 46.30
CA ILE A 108 -24.16 0.22 44.98
C ILE A 108 -25.70 0.33 44.99
N ILE A 109 -26.35 -0.02 46.11
CA ILE A 109 -27.81 -0.01 46.25
C ILE A 109 -28.37 1.42 46.08
N PHE A 110 -27.70 2.43 46.64
CA PHE A 110 -28.10 3.83 46.51
C PHE A 110 -28.05 4.31 45.05
N THR A 111 -27.08 3.83 44.27
CA THR A 111 -26.98 4.17 42.84
C THR A 111 -28.15 3.60 42.05
N HIS A 112 -28.52 2.34 42.29
CA HIS A 112 -29.66 1.72 41.62
C HIS A 112 -31.00 2.41 41.97
N ILE A 113 -31.17 2.85 43.22
CA ILE A 113 -32.35 3.61 43.65
C ILE A 113 -32.41 4.98 42.94
N MET A 114 -31.29 5.69 42.84
CA MET A 114 -31.22 6.97 42.11
C MET A 114 -31.54 6.80 40.62
N PHE A 115 -30.98 5.79 39.95
CA PHE A 115 -31.31 5.50 38.55
C PHE A 115 -32.78 5.14 38.36
N LEU A 116 -33.38 4.37 39.27
CA LEU A 116 -34.80 4.05 39.24
C LEU A 116 -35.67 5.30 39.39
N PHE A 117 -35.30 6.22 40.28
CA PHE A 117 -36.00 7.50 40.45
C PHE A 117 -35.90 8.39 39.19
N ILE A 118 -34.73 8.47 38.57
CA ILE A 118 -34.52 9.19 37.30
C ILE A 118 -35.34 8.56 36.17
N ALA A 119 -35.40 7.24 36.08
CA ALA A 119 -36.19 6.53 35.08
C ALA A 119 -37.70 6.75 35.27
N LEU A 120 -38.19 6.75 36.52
CA LEU A 120 -39.58 7.06 36.86
C LEU A 120 -39.93 8.52 36.52
N LYS A 121 -39.06 9.47 36.88
CA LYS A 121 -39.23 10.90 36.53
C LYS A 121 -39.31 11.11 35.02
N ARG A 122 -38.45 10.43 34.25
CA ARG A 122 -38.43 10.51 32.78
C ARG A 122 -39.68 9.88 32.13
N LYS A 123 -40.28 8.86 32.76
CA LYS A 123 -41.56 8.29 32.33
C LYS A 123 -42.77 9.17 32.69
N LEU A 124 -42.73 9.84 33.85
CA LEU A 124 -43.83 10.71 34.29
C LEU A 124 -43.84 12.09 33.60
N CYS A 125 -42.67 12.65 33.27
CA CYS A 125 -42.55 13.93 32.58
C CYS A 125 -41.54 13.81 31.42
N PRO A 126 -41.99 13.48 30.20
CA PRO A 126 -41.09 13.40 29.04
C PRO A 126 -40.54 14.78 28.63
N THR A 127 -41.22 15.88 28.98
CA THR A 127 -40.95 17.24 28.47
C THR A 127 -39.91 18.06 29.24
N LEU A 128 -39.60 17.73 30.50
CA LEU A 128 -38.72 18.57 31.35
C LEU A 128 -37.24 18.17 31.35
N LEU A 129 -36.87 17.11 30.64
CA LEU A 129 -35.49 16.62 30.53
C LEU A 129 -34.98 16.61 29.08
N GLU A 130 -35.61 17.43 28.25
CA GLU A 130 -35.25 17.69 26.85
C GLU A 130 -34.44 19.00 26.76
N SER A 131 -33.33 19.10 27.47
CA SER A 131 -32.43 20.25 27.30
C SER A 131 -31.04 19.89 26.79
N GLN A 132 -30.69 18.62 26.49
CA GLN A 132 -29.36 18.29 25.95
C GLN A 132 -29.29 17.04 25.04
N VAL A 133 -30.30 16.74 24.21
CA VAL A 133 -30.15 15.67 23.19
C VAL A 133 -30.86 16.04 21.89
N THR A 134 -30.12 16.48 20.89
CA THR A 134 -30.57 16.57 19.50
C THR A 134 -30.94 15.17 18.96
N PRO A 135 -31.98 15.04 18.12
CA PRO A 135 -32.38 13.76 17.56
C PRO A 135 -31.50 13.46 16.34
N GLU A 136 -30.44 12.67 16.52
CA GLU A 136 -29.78 12.00 15.40
C GLU A 136 -30.29 10.55 15.28
N ASN A 137 -30.68 10.24 14.05
CA ASN A 137 -31.46 9.12 13.60
C ASN A 137 -30.67 7.81 13.66
N GLY A 138 -31.31 6.72 14.10
CA GLY A 138 -30.87 5.35 13.81
C GLY A 138 -29.85 4.71 14.77
N LYS A 139 -30.25 3.54 15.28
CA LYS A 139 -29.43 2.47 15.89
C LYS A 139 -28.89 2.76 17.29
N SER A 140 -29.71 2.37 18.26
CA SER A 140 -29.36 2.17 19.67
C SER A 140 -28.24 1.12 19.82
N LYS A 141 -26.98 1.56 19.80
CA LYS A 141 -25.88 0.90 20.51
C LYS A 141 -25.20 1.94 21.38
N SER A 142 -25.33 1.76 22.70
CA SER A 142 -24.68 2.49 23.79
C SER A 142 -24.29 3.96 23.51
N LYS A 143 -25.27 4.88 23.63
CA LYS A 143 -25.06 6.34 23.54
C LYS A 143 -24.10 6.90 24.61
N THR A 144 -23.80 6.14 25.66
CA THR A 144 -22.93 6.57 26.77
C THR A 144 -21.45 6.47 26.42
N VAL A 145 -21.02 5.39 25.74
CA VAL A 145 -19.62 5.20 25.33
C VAL A 145 -19.20 6.25 24.30
N THR A 146 -20.09 6.54 23.35
CA THR A 146 -19.83 7.50 22.27
C THR A 146 -19.70 8.94 22.78
N ARG A 147 -20.25 9.30 23.94
CA ARG A 147 -20.16 10.69 24.44
C ARG A 147 -18.90 10.99 25.23
N ILE A 148 -18.25 9.97 25.77
CA ILE A 148 -17.14 10.16 26.71
C ILE A 148 -15.80 9.76 26.10
N PHE A 149 -15.81 8.86 25.11
CA PHE A 149 -14.70 8.66 24.19
C PHE A 149 -14.81 9.51 22.91
N LYS A 150 -15.94 10.19 22.65
CA LYS A 150 -15.86 11.34 21.74
C LYS A 150 -14.99 12.37 22.44
N MET A 151 -13.92 12.75 21.75
CA MET A 151 -13.11 13.92 22.03
C MET A 151 -13.98 15.05 22.60
N ILE A 152 -13.36 15.82 23.51
CA ILE A 152 -13.76 17.18 23.88
C ILE A 152 -14.49 17.80 22.69
N PRO A 153 -15.70 18.37 22.85
CA PRO A 153 -16.38 19.01 21.73
C PRO A 153 -15.49 20.17 21.26
N VAL A 154 -14.68 19.90 20.25
CA VAL A 154 -13.81 20.88 19.63
C VAL A 154 -14.58 21.46 18.45
N ASP A 155 -14.57 22.78 18.34
CA ASP A 155 -15.27 23.51 17.29
C ASP A 155 -14.87 22.97 15.90
N MET A 156 -15.84 22.40 15.18
CA MET A 156 -15.63 21.55 14.00
C MET A 156 -15.11 22.32 12.77
N SER A 157 -15.09 23.66 12.79
CA SER A 157 -14.74 24.45 11.61
C SER A 157 -13.24 24.69 11.40
N GLN A 158 -12.42 24.75 12.46
CA GLN A 158 -10.97 24.97 12.32
C GLN A 158 -10.13 23.73 12.64
N VAL A 159 -10.71 22.80 13.40
CA VAL A 159 -9.99 21.65 13.93
C VAL A 159 -9.98 20.51 12.93
N ASN A 160 -11.08 20.28 12.20
CA ASN A 160 -11.14 19.18 11.22
C ASN A 160 -10.12 19.35 10.08
N GLU A 161 -9.97 20.57 9.54
CA GLU A 161 -9.06 20.82 8.41
C GLU A 161 -7.57 20.61 8.80
N GLN A 162 -7.15 21.07 9.99
CA GLN A 162 -5.77 20.87 10.44
C GLN A 162 -5.47 19.41 10.79
N TRP A 163 -6.40 18.70 11.43
CA TRP A 163 -6.23 17.27 11.71
C TRP A 163 -6.23 16.45 10.44
N ASP A 164 -7.09 16.75 9.47
CA ASP A 164 -7.14 16.06 8.17
C ASP A 164 -5.85 16.28 7.38
N ILE A 165 -5.31 17.51 7.35
CA ILE A 165 -4.01 17.82 6.72
C ILE A 165 -2.89 17.05 7.41
N PHE A 166 -2.87 17.03 8.75
CA PHE A 166 -1.87 16.31 9.52
C PHE A 166 -1.96 14.80 9.29
N GLU A 167 -3.14 14.20 9.36
CA GLU A 167 -3.36 12.77 9.15
C GLU A 167 -2.95 12.35 7.74
N ASN A 168 -3.32 13.14 6.73
CA ASN A 168 -2.92 12.89 5.35
C ASN A 168 -1.41 13.01 5.16
N ALA A 169 -0.76 14.04 5.74
CA ALA A 169 0.69 14.21 5.67
C ALA A 169 1.45 13.10 6.39
N ALA A 170 0.96 12.66 7.55
CA ALA A 170 1.52 11.55 8.32
C ALA A 170 1.37 10.22 7.58
N THR A 171 0.19 9.97 7.00
CA THR A 171 -0.10 8.78 6.20
C THR A 171 0.79 8.71 4.96
N GLN A 172 0.95 9.82 4.24
CA GLN A 172 1.85 9.90 3.09
C GLN A 172 3.32 9.67 3.48
N SER A 173 3.75 10.26 4.59
CA SER A 173 5.12 10.06 5.11
C SER A 173 5.35 8.58 5.48
N TYR A 174 4.41 7.96 6.19
CA TYR A 174 4.47 6.53 6.52
C TYR A 174 4.52 5.66 5.27
N ALA A 175 3.63 5.91 4.30
CA ALA A 175 3.61 5.18 3.03
C ALA A 175 4.94 5.26 2.27
N ARG A 176 5.58 6.44 2.24
CA ARG A 176 6.93 6.61 1.68
C ARG A 176 7.97 5.76 2.42
N THR A 177 7.97 5.76 3.75
CA THR A 177 8.95 4.95 4.51
C THR A 177 8.80 3.46 4.28
N ILE A 178 7.57 2.95 4.16
CA ILE A 178 7.31 1.54 3.86
C ILE A 178 7.74 1.22 2.43
N PHE A 179 7.44 2.09 1.47
CA PHE A 179 7.89 1.95 0.09
C PHE A 179 9.43 1.91 0.00
N GLU A 180 10.13 2.79 0.70
CA GLU A 180 11.60 2.82 0.75
C GLU A 180 12.18 1.57 1.42
N LYS A 181 11.60 1.11 2.53
CA LYS A 181 12.01 -0.15 3.18
C LYS A 181 11.81 -1.34 2.25
N ASN A 182 10.69 -1.40 1.56
CA ASN A 182 10.39 -2.46 0.58
C ASN A 182 11.31 -2.38 -0.64
N LYS A 183 11.59 -1.17 -1.14
CA LYS A 183 12.57 -0.94 -2.21
C LYS A 183 13.95 -1.45 -1.78
N LYS A 184 14.43 -1.07 -0.59
CA LYS A 184 15.72 -1.51 -0.05
C LYS A 184 15.78 -3.02 0.19
N LYS A 185 14.71 -3.63 0.71
CA LYS A 185 14.59 -5.08 0.90
C LYS A 185 14.61 -5.83 -0.43
N ASN A 186 13.92 -5.29 -1.43
CA ASN A 186 13.95 -5.82 -2.78
C ASN A 186 15.35 -5.68 -3.36
N ASP A 187 16.01 -4.53 -3.23
CA ASP A 187 17.38 -4.28 -3.70
C ASP A 187 18.44 -5.19 -3.03
N LEU A 188 18.23 -5.60 -1.77
CA LEU A 188 19.04 -6.60 -1.06
C LEU A 188 18.80 -8.05 -1.54
N SER A 189 17.68 -8.30 -2.23
CA SER A 189 17.36 -9.59 -2.87
C SER A 189 17.64 -9.61 -4.39
N ILE A 190 18.19 -8.52 -4.96
CA ILE A 190 18.54 -8.42 -6.39
C ILE A 190 19.86 -9.14 -6.65
N ASP A 191 19.78 -10.44 -6.86
CA ASP A 191 20.64 -11.14 -7.85
C ASP A 191 19.81 -11.69 -9.03
N GLU A 192 18.46 -11.63 -8.99
CA GLU A 192 17.61 -12.29 -10.00
C GLU A 192 16.53 -11.43 -10.70
N ASN A 193 16.26 -10.18 -10.27
CA ASN A 193 15.09 -9.40 -10.75
C ASN A 193 15.41 -8.06 -11.46
N ILE A 194 16.59 -7.95 -12.06
CA ILE A 194 17.06 -6.77 -12.81
C ILE A 194 16.20 -6.39 -14.05
N PRO A 195 15.51 -7.30 -14.79
CA PRO A 195 14.93 -6.89 -16.06
C PRO A 195 13.65 -6.06 -15.95
N THR A 196 12.78 -6.26 -14.95
CA THR A 196 11.41 -5.70 -14.99
C THR A 196 11.33 -4.20 -14.72
N LYS A 197 12.11 -3.66 -13.76
CA LYS A 197 12.11 -2.21 -13.48
C LYS A 197 12.83 -1.38 -14.54
N LYS A 198 13.92 -1.90 -15.10
CA LYS A 198 14.62 -1.21 -16.20
C LYS A 198 13.76 -1.19 -17.46
N LEU A 199 13.04 -2.28 -17.77
CA LEU A 199 12.10 -2.33 -18.89
C LEU A 199 11.02 -1.25 -18.75
N LEU A 200 10.36 -1.15 -17.60
CA LEU A 200 9.28 -0.18 -17.40
C LEU A 200 9.74 1.28 -17.50
N THR A 201 10.98 1.58 -17.07
CA THR A 201 11.54 2.93 -17.27
C THR A 201 11.94 3.20 -18.71
N ILE A 202 12.34 2.17 -19.46
CA ILE A 202 12.68 2.28 -20.88
C ILE A 202 11.39 2.49 -21.69
N ASP A 203 10.34 1.70 -21.45
CA ASP A 203 9.03 1.83 -22.11
C ASP A 203 8.41 3.23 -21.93
N ASN A 204 8.49 3.79 -20.71
CA ASN A 204 7.96 5.14 -20.42
C ASN A 204 8.78 6.26 -21.08
N ASN A 205 10.07 6.03 -21.34
CA ASN A 205 10.90 7.00 -22.05
C ASN A 205 10.71 6.89 -23.57
N GLU A 206 10.55 5.68 -24.09
CA GLU A 206 10.28 5.40 -25.51
C GLU A 206 8.94 6.01 -25.93
N THR A 207 7.89 5.83 -25.13
CA THR A 207 6.58 6.46 -25.37
C THR A 207 6.63 8.00 -25.31
N GLN A 208 7.49 8.60 -24.48
CA GLN A 208 7.67 10.05 -24.48
C GLN A 208 8.46 10.54 -25.70
N LEU A 209 9.43 9.76 -26.16
CA LEU A 209 10.20 10.05 -27.37
C LEU A 209 9.27 10.03 -28.60
N ASP A 210 8.45 8.98 -28.74
CA ASP A 210 7.46 8.85 -29.82
C ASP A 210 6.49 10.04 -29.89
N ASN A 211 5.98 10.48 -28.73
CA ASN A 211 5.09 11.64 -28.66
C ASN A 211 5.80 12.94 -29.07
N SER A 212 7.07 13.10 -28.71
CA SER A 212 7.86 14.27 -29.10
C SER A 212 8.18 14.28 -30.60
N GLU A 213 8.46 13.12 -31.20
CA GLU A 213 8.69 12.98 -32.63
C GLU A 213 7.43 13.30 -33.43
N GLN A 214 6.26 12.79 -33.01
CA GLN A 214 4.99 13.11 -33.67
C GLN A 214 4.69 14.61 -33.63
N GLN A 215 4.97 15.29 -32.51
CA GLN A 215 4.76 16.73 -32.41
C GLN A 215 5.68 17.52 -33.36
N ILE A 216 6.94 17.12 -33.49
CA ILE A 216 7.89 17.75 -34.42
C ILE A 216 7.43 17.55 -35.88
N ILE A 217 6.97 16.34 -36.23
CA ILE A 217 6.47 16.04 -37.57
C ILE A 217 5.25 16.89 -37.93
N GLU A 218 4.30 17.05 -37.02
CA GLU A 218 3.11 17.88 -37.27
C GLU A 218 3.47 19.37 -37.45
N ASN A 219 4.36 19.91 -36.60
CA ASN A 219 4.85 21.29 -36.76
C ASN A 219 5.55 21.50 -38.12
N LEU A 220 6.40 20.56 -38.54
CA LEU A 220 7.06 20.63 -39.86
C LEU A 220 6.07 20.52 -41.02
N LYS A 221 5.03 19.67 -40.90
CA LYS A 221 3.97 19.58 -41.91
C LYS A 221 3.23 20.90 -42.07
N GLU A 222 2.89 21.56 -40.97
CA GLU A 222 2.24 22.89 -41.01
C GLU A 222 3.14 23.92 -41.70
N GLU A 223 4.43 23.98 -41.33
CA GLU A 223 5.38 24.93 -41.93
C GLU A 223 5.54 24.69 -43.44
N ILE A 224 5.69 23.43 -43.88
CA ILE A 224 5.74 23.06 -45.29
C ILE A 224 4.45 23.44 -46.02
N MET A 225 3.28 23.26 -45.40
CA MET A 225 2.00 23.64 -46.01
C MET A 225 1.90 25.16 -46.22
N THR A 226 2.36 25.96 -45.24
CA THR A 226 2.40 27.42 -45.39
C THR A 226 3.37 27.85 -46.49
N LEU A 227 4.57 27.27 -46.53
CA LEU A 227 5.57 27.55 -47.56
C LEU A 227 5.05 27.18 -48.96
N LYS A 228 4.40 26.01 -49.10
CA LYS A 228 3.81 25.58 -50.38
C LYS A 228 2.76 26.56 -50.87
N SER A 229 1.93 27.10 -49.97
CA SER A 229 0.94 28.14 -50.29
C SER A 229 1.60 29.46 -50.71
N VAL A 230 2.66 29.89 -50.02
CA VAL A 230 3.43 31.11 -50.39
C VAL A 230 4.10 30.95 -51.74
N VAL A 231 4.74 29.81 -52.00
CA VAL A 231 5.36 29.50 -53.29
C VAL A 231 4.32 29.51 -54.41
N ALA A 232 3.15 28.90 -54.21
CA ALA A 232 2.06 28.92 -55.19
C ALA A 232 1.59 30.35 -55.51
N LYS A 233 1.42 31.21 -54.49
CA LYS A 233 1.06 32.63 -54.68
C LYS A 233 2.13 33.41 -55.43
N ASN A 234 3.40 33.20 -55.10
CA ASN A 234 4.51 33.87 -55.76
C ASN A 234 4.65 33.42 -57.22
N ASN A 235 4.43 32.15 -57.52
CA ASN A 235 4.46 31.64 -58.89
C ASN A 235 3.38 32.34 -59.75
N VAL A 236 2.14 32.42 -59.26
CA VAL A 236 1.05 33.14 -59.95
C VAL A 236 1.39 34.62 -60.17
N ARG A 237 2.02 35.28 -59.18
CA ARG A 237 2.44 36.69 -59.33
C ARG A 237 3.52 36.85 -60.40
N MET A 238 4.49 35.94 -60.44
CA MET A 238 5.55 35.96 -61.46
C MET A 238 4.99 35.71 -62.87
N GLU A 239 4.06 34.77 -63.01
CA GLU A 239 3.36 34.54 -64.29
C GLU A 239 2.61 35.80 -64.77
N LYS A 240 1.95 36.52 -63.86
CA LYS A 240 1.30 37.80 -64.19
C LYS A 240 2.30 38.87 -64.61
N HIS A 241 3.40 39.04 -63.89
CA HIS A 241 4.45 39.99 -64.26
C HIS A 241 5.07 39.65 -65.62
N ALA A 242 5.33 38.36 -65.90
CA ALA A 242 5.83 37.92 -67.20
C ALA A 242 4.84 38.24 -68.33
N HIS A 243 3.54 38.03 -68.09
CA HIS A 243 2.49 38.39 -69.04
C HIS A 243 2.44 39.91 -69.32
N ASP A 244 2.53 40.74 -68.28
CA ASP A 244 2.53 42.21 -68.41
C ASP A 244 3.77 42.73 -69.16
N VAL A 245 4.95 42.13 -68.91
CA VAL A 245 6.19 42.46 -69.63
C VAL A 245 6.09 42.05 -71.11
N ASN A 246 5.60 40.86 -71.42
CA ASN A 246 5.39 40.42 -72.80
C ASN A 246 4.43 41.37 -73.54
N LYS A 247 3.31 41.75 -72.90
CA LYS A 247 2.37 42.72 -73.47
C LYS A 247 3.02 44.09 -73.70
N SER A 248 3.89 44.52 -72.80
CA SER A 248 4.64 45.79 -72.93
C SER A 248 5.66 45.73 -74.07
N LEU A 249 6.35 44.59 -74.22
CA LEU A 249 7.25 44.33 -75.35
C LEU A 249 6.49 44.34 -76.69
N ASP A 250 5.32 43.71 -76.77
CA ASP A 250 4.46 43.77 -77.95
C ASP A 250 4.06 45.21 -78.30
N TRP A 251 3.70 46.01 -77.29
CA TRP A 251 3.39 47.43 -77.46
C TRP A 251 4.59 48.23 -77.99
N ILE A 252 5.79 48.00 -77.45
CA ILE A 252 7.02 48.66 -77.91
C ILE A 252 7.36 48.23 -79.34
N MET A 253 7.26 46.94 -79.66
CA MET A 253 7.49 46.40 -81.00
C MET A 253 6.52 47.01 -82.02
N GLN A 254 5.23 47.14 -81.67
CA GLN A 254 4.25 47.84 -82.51
C GLN A 254 4.56 49.33 -82.67
N ALA A 255 5.03 50.00 -81.61
CA ALA A 255 5.41 51.42 -81.67
C ALA A 255 6.65 51.64 -82.54
N ILE A 256 7.69 50.80 -82.40
CA ILE A 256 8.90 50.84 -83.24
C ILE A 256 8.55 50.55 -84.70
N ALA A 257 7.67 49.57 -84.96
CA ALA A 257 7.19 49.30 -86.32
C ALA A 257 6.48 50.54 -86.93
N ARG A 258 5.65 51.25 -86.15
CA ARG A 258 4.98 52.49 -86.58
C ARG A 258 5.95 53.65 -86.81
N VAL A 259 6.99 53.79 -85.98
CA VAL A 259 8.03 54.84 -86.14
C VAL A 259 8.92 54.54 -87.35
N LYS A 260 9.27 53.27 -87.57
CA LYS A 260 10.08 52.83 -88.71
C LYS A 260 9.34 52.96 -90.05
N MET A 261 8.01 52.95 -90.04
CA MET A 261 7.18 53.27 -91.22
C MET A 261 7.06 54.78 -91.51
N ASN A 262 7.60 55.65 -90.65
CA ASN A 262 7.44 57.11 -90.74
C ASN A 262 8.77 57.87 -91.04
N ASP A 263 9.82 57.17 -91.48
CA ASP A 263 11.02 57.77 -92.09
C ASP A 263 11.05 57.43 -93.59
N PRO A 264 11.02 58.42 -94.51
CA PRO A 264 10.84 58.17 -95.94
C PRO A 264 12.02 57.51 -96.67
N ASN A 265 13.11 57.14 -95.98
CA ASN A 265 14.27 56.52 -96.62
C ASN A 265 14.89 55.35 -95.84
N LYS A 266 14.17 54.23 -95.68
CA LYS A 266 14.80 52.90 -95.55
C LYS A 266 13.85 51.74 -95.91
N PRO A 267 14.30 50.71 -96.66
CA PRO A 267 13.45 49.59 -97.09
C PRO A 267 12.96 48.69 -95.93
N PRO A 268 11.87 47.94 -96.13
CA PRO A 268 11.17 47.21 -95.08
C PRO A 268 12.05 46.06 -94.55
N VAL A 269 11.98 45.81 -93.25
CA VAL A 269 12.49 44.57 -92.66
C VAL A 269 11.28 43.81 -92.14
N ASP A 270 11.04 42.65 -92.72
CA ASP A 270 9.97 41.71 -92.39
C ASP A 270 9.94 41.37 -90.90
N LEU A 271 8.75 41.50 -90.31
CA LEU A 271 8.45 41.17 -88.92
C LEU A 271 8.04 39.70 -88.74
N GLU A 272 8.24 38.84 -89.74
CA GLU A 272 7.75 37.44 -89.72
C GLU A 272 8.74 36.38 -89.20
N SER A 273 9.96 36.74 -88.79
CA SER A 273 10.96 35.74 -88.38
C SER A 273 11.16 35.55 -86.86
N ILE A 274 10.39 36.21 -85.99
CA ILE A 274 10.51 36.06 -84.51
C ILE A 274 9.17 35.65 -83.85
N VAL A 275 8.27 34.99 -84.59
CA VAL A 275 7.04 34.41 -84.01
C VAL A 275 7.00 32.88 -84.13
N LEU A 276 8.03 32.25 -84.70
CA LEU A 276 8.08 30.79 -84.86
C LEU A 276 9.23 30.15 -84.09
N GLN A 277 9.27 30.43 -82.79
CA GLN A 277 9.65 29.42 -81.80
C GLN A 277 8.65 29.40 -80.64
N ASP A 278 7.39 29.76 -80.91
CA ASP A 278 6.24 29.29 -80.13
C ASP A 278 5.85 27.90 -80.68
N LYS A 279 6.66 26.90 -80.34
CA LYS A 279 6.32 25.50 -80.55
C LYS A 279 6.74 24.69 -79.33
N THR A 280 5.74 24.00 -78.79
CA THR A 280 5.80 22.83 -77.91
C THR A 280 6.09 23.06 -76.43
N LEU A 281 5.14 23.65 -75.71
CA LEU A 281 4.86 23.25 -74.32
C LEU A 281 3.40 23.50 -73.95
N SER A 282 2.48 23.00 -74.78
CA SER A 282 1.15 22.60 -74.34
C SER A 282 0.98 21.13 -74.71
N GLY A 283 1.07 20.26 -73.70
CA GLY A 283 1.03 18.82 -73.89
C GLY A 283 1.31 18.05 -72.60
N SER A 284 0.23 17.72 -71.89
CA SER A 284 0.10 16.61 -70.93
C SER A 284 0.87 16.72 -69.61
N GLN A 285 0.24 17.17 -68.52
CA GLN A 285 -0.57 16.29 -67.65
C GLN A 285 0.09 14.93 -67.38
N THR A 286 0.71 14.81 -66.21
CA THR A 286 0.78 13.55 -65.46
C THR A 286 0.33 13.82 -64.04
N ALA A 287 -0.98 13.74 -63.84
CA ALA A 287 -1.55 13.41 -62.55
C ALA A 287 -1.78 11.90 -62.54
N LYS A 288 -1.15 11.17 -61.62
CA LYS A 288 -1.78 10.07 -60.87
C LYS A 288 -0.88 9.61 -59.72
N ASN A 289 -1.42 9.80 -58.51
CA ASN A 289 -1.12 9.15 -57.24
C ASN A 289 -0.94 7.62 -57.37
N PRO A 290 -0.35 7.00 -56.34
CA PRO A 290 -1.16 6.35 -55.30
C PRO A 290 -0.78 6.89 -53.90
N THR A 291 -1.69 7.35 -53.05
CA THR A 291 -2.60 6.55 -52.20
C THR A 291 -1.90 5.42 -51.44
N GLN A 292 -1.26 5.77 -50.33
CA GLN A 292 -1.48 5.22 -48.98
C GLN A 292 -0.74 6.08 -47.96
#